data_AF-A0AAU4ZTV9-F1
#
_entry.id   AF-A0AAU4ZTV9-F1
#
_cell.length_a   1.000
_cell.length_b   1.000
_cell.length_c   1.000
_cell.angle_alpha   90.00
_cell.angle_beta   90.00
_cell.angle_gamma   90.00
#
_symmetry.space_group_name_H-M   'P 1'
#
loop_
_entity.id
_entity.type
_entity.pdbx_description
1 polymer ?
#
loop_
_entity_poly.entity_id
_entity_poly.type
_entity_poly.pdbx_seq_one_letter_code
_entity_poly.pdbx_strand_id
1 'polypeptide(L)'
;MPAVYASRYGVTAGPPVWQEVRDAAADSVSQQRWRDLLMNSPWFASRKDYLTNQVRQFRATGRLAVATYGALQQPAMVRDIGPTKMPWLLNSLYANLVVQPSANGARAHNPVFFDAFRALQDTSGGVAMAWR
;
A
#
# COMPACT_ATOMS: atom_id res chain seq x y z
N MET A 1 -9.41 13.29 -6.46
CA MET A 1 -8.87 13.61 -5.13
C MET A 1 -10.01 13.65 -4.15
N PRO A 2 -9.93 12.99 -2.99
CA PRO A 2 -10.95 13.10 -1.94
C PRO A 2 -11.07 14.55 -1.43
N ALA A 3 -12.28 15.07 -1.24
CA ALA A 3 -12.49 16.46 -0.83
C ALA A 3 -11.84 16.79 0.52
N VAL A 4 -11.92 15.87 1.49
CA VAL A 4 -11.27 16.00 2.81
C VAL A 4 -9.75 16.10 2.67
N TYR A 5 -9.16 15.29 1.79
CA TYR A 5 -7.73 15.33 1.50
C TYR A 5 -7.33 16.66 0.84
N ALA A 6 -8.08 17.06 -0.19
CA ALA A 6 -7.86 18.30 -0.93
C ALA A 6 -7.86 19.52 0.00
N SER A 7 -8.87 19.63 0.86
CA SER A 7 -8.97 20.71 1.85
C SER A 7 -7.82 20.69 2.86
N ARG A 8 -7.40 19.51 3.34
CA ARG A 8 -6.36 19.39 4.38
C ARG A 8 -4.97 19.77 3.86
N TYR A 9 -4.66 19.41 2.62
CA TYR A 9 -3.32 19.56 2.04
C TYR A 9 -3.21 20.68 1.00
N GLY A 10 -4.27 21.46 0.81
CA GLY A 10 -4.28 22.58 -0.14
C GLY A 10 -4.11 22.14 -1.59
N VAL A 11 -4.52 20.92 -1.94
CA VAL A 11 -4.46 20.41 -3.32
C VAL A 11 -5.82 20.57 -4.00
N THR A 12 -5.83 20.75 -5.32
CA THR A 12 -7.06 20.93 -6.10
C THR A 12 -7.98 19.70 -5.97
N ALA A 13 -9.24 19.94 -5.61
CA ALA A 13 -10.28 18.90 -5.63
C ALA A 13 -10.61 18.50 -7.08
N GLY A 14 -10.92 17.23 -7.32
CA GLY A 14 -11.04 16.65 -8.68
C GLY A 14 -9.93 15.62 -8.96
N PRO A 15 -9.92 14.88 -10.07
CA PRO A 15 -8.81 13.95 -10.32
C PRO A 15 -7.55 14.73 -10.72
N PRO A 16 -6.33 14.24 -10.41
CA PRO A 16 -6.03 12.82 -10.33
C PRO A 16 -5.12 12.39 -9.16
N VAL A 17 -5.52 11.33 -8.46
CA VAL A 17 -4.64 10.68 -7.45
C VAL A 17 -3.27 10.33 -8.04
N TRP A 18 -3.17 10.04 -9.34
CA TRP A 18 -1.88 9.78 -9.99
C TRP A 18 -0.91 10.97 -9.93
N GLN A 19 -1.38 12.23 -9.93
CA GLN A 19 -0.51 13.41 -9.77
C GLN A 19 0.09 13.43 -8.38
N GLU A 20 -0.72 13.28 -7.35
CA GLU A 20 -0.24 13.21 -5.97
C GLU A 20 0.75 12.06 -5.76
N VAL A 21 0.50 10.91 -6.39
CA VAL A 21 1.42 9.76 -6.35
C VAL A 21 2.73 10.04 -7.10
N ARG A 22 2.67 10.75 -8.23
CA ARG A 22 3.86 11.18 -8.98
C ARG A 22 4.67 12.19 -8.19
N ASP A 23 4.00 13.15 -7.59
CA ASP A 23 4.63 14.22 -6.82
C ASP A 23 5.26 13.62 -5.55
N ALA A 24 4.58 12.69 -4.88
CA ALA A 24 5.15 11.92 -3.76
C ALA A 24 6.35 11.05 -4.15
N ALA A 25 6.41 10.56 -5.39
CA ALA A 25 7.57 9.82 -5.90
C ALA A 25 8.76 10.73 -6.24
N ALA A 26 8.52 12.02 -6.52
CA ALA A 26 9.56 13.02 -6.74
C ALA A 26 10.06 13.62 -5.41
N ASP A 27 9.13 13.93 -4.50
CA ASP A 27 9.41 14.43 -3.17
C ASP A 27 8.52 13.71 -2.14
N SER A 28 9.16 12.84 -1.35
CA SER A 28 8.46 11.93 -0.44
C SER A 28 7.58 12.68 0.57
N VAL A 29 6.33 12.24 0.68
CA VAL A 29 5.37 12.83 1.63
C VAL A 29 5.48 12.22 3.02
N SER A 30 4.87 12.86 4.02
CA SER A 30 4.75 12.28 5.36
C SER A 30 3.84 11.04 5.36
N GLN A 31 4.05 10.15 6.34
CA GLN A 31 3.20 8.97 6.52
C GLN A 31 1.72 9.31 6.71
N GLN A 32 1.44 10.42 7.41
CA GLN A 32 0.07 10.87 7.61
C GLN A 32 -0.57 11.32 6.30
N ARG A 33 0.14 12.11 5.48
CA ARG A 33 -0.37 12.53 4.16
C ARG A 33 -0.63 11.33 3.25
N TRP A 34 0.27 10.35 3.24
CA TRP A 34 0.04 9.12 2.47
C TRP A 34 -1.16 8.31 2.97
N ARG A 35 -1.29 8.13 4.29
CA ARG A 35 -2.44 7.46 4.92
C ARG A 35 -3.73 8.17 4.55
N ASP A 36 -3.78 9.49 4.65
CA ASP A 36 -4.98 10.26 4.35
C ASP A 36 -5.36 10.21 2.88
N LEU A 37 -4.39 10.17 1.95
CA LEU A 37 -4.66 9.98 0.52
C LEU A 37 -5.38 8.66 0.27
N LEU A 38 -4.85 7.58 0.85
CA LEU A 38 -5.35 6.22 0.63
C LEU A 38 -6.68 5.96 1.35
N MET A 39 -6.77 6.34 2.62
CA MET A 39 -7.95 6.05 3.44
C MET A 39 -9.15 6.94 3.12
N ASN A 40 -8.92 8.16 2.61
CA ASN A 40 -10.02 8.99 2.12
C ASN A 40 -10.40 8.67 0.66
N SER A 41 -9.65 7.83 -0.06
CA SER A 41 -9.96 7.39 -1.42
C SER A 41 -10.89 6.18 -1.38
N PRO A 42 -12.21 6.30 -1.68
CA PRO A 42 -13.15 5.19 -1.45
C PRO A 42 -12.84 3.94 -2.28
N TRP A 43 -12.31 4.13 -3.48
CA TRP A 43 -11.86 3.02 -4.33
C TRP A 43 -10.70 2.25 -3.70
N PHE A 44 -9.82 2.86 -2.91
CA PHE A 44 -8.74 2.16 -2.24
C PHE A 44 -9.21 1.59 -0.90
N ALA A 45 -9.85 2.42 -0.07
CA ALA A 45 -10.29 2.04 1.28
C ALA A 45 -11.28 0.87 1.29
N SER A 46 -12.14 0.74 0.28
CA SER A 46 -13.06 -0.40 0.13
C SER A 46 -12.34 -1.75 -0.08
N ARG A 47 -11.04 -1.75 -0.38
CA ARG A 47 -10.22 -2.96 -0.59
C ARG A 47 -9.43 -3.37 0.66
N LYS A 48 -9.70 -2.77 1.83
CA LYS A 48 -8.92 -2.99 3.05
C LYS A 48 -8.80 -4.46 3.48
N ASP A 49 -9.84 -5.26 3.23
CA ASP A 49 -9.88 -6.67 3.64
C ASP A 49 -9.41 -7.63 2.51
N TYR A 50 -8.90 -7.10 1.40
CA TYR A 50 -8.54 -7.88 0.22
C TYR A 50 -7.58 -9.03 0.55
N LEU A 51 -6.46 -8.74 1.21
CA LEU A 51 -5.43 -9.74 1.49
C LEU A 51 -5.98 -10.88 2.37
N THR A 52 -6.70 -10.54 3.43
CA THR A 52 -7.36 -11.50 4.32
C THR A 52 -8.37 -12.36 3.57
N ASN A 53 -9.19 -11.76 2.71
CA ASN A 53 -10.19 -12.49 1.93
C ASN A 53 -9.56 -13.44 0.90
N GLN A 54 -8.49 -13.01 0.22
CA GLN A 54 -7.77 -13.87 -0.74
C GLN A 54 -7.12 -15.07 -0.04
N VAL A 55 -6.39 -14.84 1.06
CA VAL A 55 -5.74 -15.93 1.79
C VAL A 55 -6.77 -16.90 2.40
N ARG A 56 -7.91 -16.40 2.91
CA ARG A 56 -9.01 -17.26 3.35
C ARG A 56 -9.51 -18.16 2.24
N GLN A 57 -9.75 -17.62 1.04
CA GLN A 57 -10.21 -18.40 -0.11
C GLN A 57 -9.17 -19.46 -0.53
N PHE A 58 -7.88 -19.10 -0.57
CA PHE A 58 -6.83 -20.06 -0.88
C PHE A 58 -6.72 -21.17 0.18
N ARG A 59 -6.77 -20.83 1.47
CA ARG A 59 -6.76 -21.82 2.56
C ARG A 59 -7.97 -22.76 2.50
N ALA A 60 -9.15 -22.24 2.15
CA ALA A 60 -10.38 -23.03 2.02
C ALA A 60 -10.29 -24.12 0.94
N THR A 61 -9.37 -24.00 -0.03
CA THR A 61 -9.13 -25.06 -1.02
C THR A 61 -8.44 -26.29 -0.43
N GLY A 62 -7.79 -26.17 0.74
CA GLY A 62 -6.91 -27.21 1.29
C GLY A 62 -5.62 -27.43 0.50
N ARG A 63 -5.34 -26.60 -0.52
CA ARG A 63 -4.21 -26.77 -1.47
C ARG A 63 -3.20 -25.63 -1.44
N LEU A 64 -3.36 -24.67 -0.53
CA LEU A 64 -2.43 -23.55 -0.40
C LEU A 64 -1.09 -24.04 0.16
N ALA A 65 -0.09 -24.17 -0.71
CA ALA A 65 1.28 -24.47 -0.29
C ALA A 65 2.05 -23.19 0.09
N VAL A 66 1.99 -22.16 -0.78
CA VAL A 66 2.68 -20.88 -0.59
C VAL A 66 1.86 -19.75 -1.19
N ALA A 67 1.79 -18.62 -0.48
CA ALA A 67 1.33 -17.35 -1.02
C ALA A 67 2.41 -16.29 -0.80
N THR A 68 2.80 -15.58 -1.86
CA THR A 68 3.79 -14.50 -1.80
C THR A 68 3.11 -13.15 -2.01
N TYR A 69 3.73 -12.09 -1.47
CA TYR A 69 3.23 -10.73 -1.62
C TYR A 69 4.38 -9.73 -1.75
N GLY A 70 4.14 -8.65 -2.48
CA GLY A 70 5.15 -7.62 -2.74
C GLY A 70 5.48 -6.83 -1.48
N ALA A 71 6.72 -6.92 -1.00
CA ALA A 71 7.14 -6.21 0.21
C ALA A 71 7.48 -4.74 -0.10
N LEU A 72 8.47 -4.50 -0.94
CA LEU A 72 9.02 -3.16 -1.22
C LEU A 72 8.47 -2.58 -2.52
N GLN A 73 8.47 -1.25 -2.60
CA GLN A 73 8.36 -0.54 -3.86
C GLN A 73 9.71 -0.58 -4.59
N GLN A 74 9.65 -0.77 -5.91
CA GLN A 74 10.82 -0.84 -6.78
C GLN A 74 10.84 0.33 -7.78
N PRO A 75 12.02 0.73 -8.33
CA PRO A 75 12.13 1.90 -9.21
C PRO A 75 11.16 1.89 -10.40
N ALA A 76 10.90 0.73 -11.02
CA ALA A 76 9.96 0.60 -12.12
C ALA A 76 8.51 0.97 -11.75
N MET A 77 8.15 0.86 -10.46
CA MET A 77 6.82 1.17 -9.97
C MET A 77 6.57 2.68 -9.89
N VAL A 78 7.62 3.51 -9.79
CA VAL A 78 7.51 4.98 -9.70
C VAL A 78 7.92 5.70 -11.00
N ARG A 79 8.47 4.99 -11.98
CA ARG A 79 8.80 5.55 -13.30
C ARG A 79 7.53 5.86 -14.11
N ASP A 80 7.51 6.95 -14.88
CA ASP A 80 6.46 7.25 -15.86
C ASP A 80 5.03 7.30 -15.27
N ILE A 81 4.86 7.78 -14.04
CA ILE A 81 3.53 7.89 -13.42
C ILE A 81 2.68 8.90 -14.20
N GLY A 82 1.55 8.42 -14.70
CA GLY A 82 0.59 9.19 -15.48
C GLY A 82 -0.80 8.53 -15.47
N PRO A 83 -1.78 9.09 -16.18
CA PRO A 83 -3.17 8.65 -16.15
C PRO A 83 -3.38 7.20 -16.62
N THR A 84 -2.46 6.65 -17.42
CA THR A 84 -2.53 5.29 -17.96
C THR A 84 -1.67 4.29 -17.18
N LYS A 85 -0.83 4.74 -16.24
CA LYS A 85 0.02 3.85 -15.47
C LYS A 85 -0.81 3.12 -14.42
N MET A 86 -0.74 1.80 -14.44
CA MET A 86 -1.33 1.00 -13.36
C MET A 86 -0.59 1.29 -12.03
N PRO A 87 -1.31 1.61 -10.94
CA PRO A 87 -0.71 2.08 -9.70
C PRO A 87 -0.24 0.92 -8.80
N TRP A 88 0.55 -0.01 -9.36
CA TRP A 88 1.01 -1.21 -8.64
C TRP A 88 1.79 -0.91 -7.35
N LEU A 89 2.43 0.27 -7.28
CA LEU A 89 3.13 0.75 -6.08
C LEU A 89 2.23 0.84 -4.83
N LEU A 90 0.91 0.96 -5.01
CA LEU A 90 -0.06 1.04 -3.92
C LEU A 90 -0.28 -0.30 -3.21
N ASN A 91 0.20 -1.41 -3.80
CA ASN A 91 0.03 -2.76 -3.29
C ASN A 91 1.21 -3.25 -2.45
N SER A 92 2.34 -2.54 -2.42
CA SER A 92 3.50 -2.96 -1.60
C SER A 92 3.20 -2.85 -0.11
N LEU A 93 3.76 -3.75 0.72
CA LEU A 93 3.67 -3.67 2.19
C LEU A 93 4.33 -2.41 2.76
N TYR A 94 5.40 -1.94 2.11
CA TYR A 94 6.09 -0.71 2.44
C TYR A 94 5.90 0.33 1.34
N ALA A 95 5.80 1.59 1.72
CA ALA A 95 5.67 2.73 0.82
C ALA A 95 7.00 3.51 0.67
N ASN A 96 8.11 2.76 0.58
CA ASN A 96 9.47 3.26 0.76
C ASN A 96 10.01 4.20 -0.34
N LEU A 97 9.31 4.38 -1.46
CA LEU A 97 9.70 5.29 -2.53
C LEU A 97 8.83 6.54 -2.62
N VAL A 98 7.74 6.61 -1.85
CA VAL A 98 6.78 7.73 -1.91
C VAL A 98 6.51 8.35 -0.54
N VAL A 99 7.02 7.73 0.53
CA VAL A 99 6.77 8.16 1.91
C VAL A 99 8.07 8.18 2.70
N GLN A 100 8.23 9.24 3.48
CA GLN A 100 9.36 9.41 4.39
C GLN A 100 9.40 8.28 5.44
N PRO A 101 10.60 7.82 5.83
CA PRO A 101 10.74 6.90 6.95
C PRO A 101 10.23 7.54 8.26
N SER A 102 9.91 6.70 9.24
CA SER A 102 9.61 7.13 10.60
C SER A 102 10.82 7.85 11.23
N ALA A 103 10.60 8.61 12.31
CA ALA A 103 11.67 9.30 13.03
C ALA A 103 12.81 8.36 13.51
N ASN A 104 12.50 7.08 13.76
CA ASN A 104 13.47 6.05 14.12
C ASN A 104 14.13 5.35 12.91
N GLY A 105 13.94 5.86 11.69
CA GLY A 105 14.48 5.29 10.45
C GLY A 105 13.70 4.10 9.89
N ALA A 106 12.64 3.64 10.55
CA ALA A 106 11.82 2.54 10.03
C ALA A 106 11.12 2.93 8.72
N ARG A 107 11.03 1.99 7.77
CA ARG A 107 10.33 2.21 6.50
C ARG A 107 8.85 2.47 6.75
N ALA A 108 8.28 3.40 5.97
CA ALA A 108 6.85 3.66 6.01
C ALA A 108 6.04 2.42 5.59
N HIS A 109 5.04 2.08 6.40
CA HIS A 109 4.13 0.97 6.13
C HIS A 109 2.97 1.40 5.23
N ASN A 110 2.48 0.48 4.42
CA ASN A 110 1.20 0.63 3.75
C ASN A 110 0.06 0.51 4.80
N PRO A 111 -0.83 1.51 4.90
CA PRO A 111 -1.84 1.58 5.96
C PRO A 111 -2.92 0.50 5.84
N VAL A 112 -3.01 -0.20 4.71
CA VAL A 112 -4.01 -1.26 4.47
C VAL A 112 -3.38 -2.65 4.52
N PHE A 113 -2.25 -2.87 3.84
CA PHE A 113 -1.75 -4.23 3.64
C PHE A 113 -0.77 -4.73 4.70
N PHE A 114 -0.04 -3.83 5.38
CA PHE A 114 1.05 -4.24 6.29
C PHE A 114 0.53 -5.06 7.47
N ASP A 115 -0.43 -4.53 8.23
CA ASP A 115 -0.94 -5.20 9.43
C ASP A 115 -1.72 -6.47 9.07
N ALA A 116 -2.48 -6.45 7.98
CA ALA A 116 -3.19 -7.62 7.47
C ALA A 116 -2.20 -8.74 7.10
N PHE A 117 -1.09 -8.40 6.43
CA PHE A 117 -0.06 -9.38 6.09
C PHE A 117 0.57 -10.01 7.33
N ARG A 118 0.92 -9.19 8.34
CA ARG A 118 1.49 -9.65 9.60
C ARG A 118 0.55 -10.60 10.33
N ALA A 119 -0.72 -10.22 10.48
CA ALA A 119 -1.73 -11.05 11.13
C ALA A 119 -1.94 -12.41 10.42
N LEU A 120 -1.74 -12.47 9.11
CA LEU A 120 -1.82 -13.73 8.35
C LEU A 120 -0.63 -14.67 8.57
N GLN A 121 0.52 -14.16 9.06
CA GLN A 121 1.68 -14.97 9.46
C GLN A 121 1.48 -15.58 10.85
N ASP A 122 0.79 -14.86 11.75
CA ASP A 122 0.60 -15.26 13.15
C ASP A 122 -0.40 -16.42 13.33
N THR A 123 -1.00 -16.92 12.24
CA THR A 123 -1.90 -18.08 12.30
C THR A 123 -1.09 -19.36 12.39
N SER A 124 -0.98 -19.92 13.60
CA SER A 124 -0.44 -21.25 13.90
C SER A 124 -1.04 -22.31 12.97
N GLY A 125 -0.29 -22.68 11.93
CA GLY A 125 -0.75 -23.61 10.89
C GLY A 125 0.15 -23.63 9.66
N GLY A 126 1.47 -23.82 9.86
CA GLY A 126 2.36 -24.31 8.81
C GLY A 126 3.08 -23.26 7.95
N VAL A 127 4.42 -23.34 8.02
CA VAL A 127 5.43 -22.72 7.15
C VAL A 127 5.67 -21.22 7.34
N ALA A 128 6.40 -20.90 8.41
CA ALA A 128 7.29 -19.75 8.40
C ALA A 128 8.35 -19.96 7.31
N MET A 129 8.26 -19.23 6.19
CA MET A 129 9.41 -19.04 5.31
C MET A 129 10.34 -18.04 5.98
N ALA A 130 11.26 -18.57 6.78
CA ALA A 130 12.46 -17.85 7.18
C ALA A 130 13.35 -17.71 5.94
N TRP A 131 13.46 -16.48 5.42
CA TRP A 131 14.57 -16.12 4.56
C TRP A 131 15.82 -16.05 5.44
N ARG A 132 16.72 -17.03 5.27
CA ARG A 132 18.11 -16.96 5.73
C ARG A 132 18.91 -16.07 4.79
#